data_AF-A0A938PFU7-F1
#
_entry.id   AF-A0A938PFU7-F1
#
_cell.length_a   1.000
_cell.length_b   1.000
_cell.length_c   1.000
_cell.angle_alpha   90.00
_cell.angle_beta   90.00
_cell.angle_gamma   90.00
#
_symmetry.space_group_name_H-M   'P 1'
#
loop_
_entity.id
_entity.type
_entity.pdbx_description
1 polymer ?
#
loop_
_entity_poly.entity_id
_entity_poly.type
_entity_poly.pdbx_seq_one_letter_code
_entity_poly.pdbx_strand_id
1 'polypeptide(L)' 'MKLSKLYQPRNPQFWIFVILNLLSTAISYILRSHELAPAITLALVFFALANMIIGIRIALHLMRS' A
#
# COMPACT_ATOMS: atom_id res chain seq x y z
N MET A 1 1.43 -19.24 9.71
CA MET A 1 1.23 -17.82 9.38
C MET A 1 -0.13 -17.37 9.92
N LYS A 2 -0.18 -16.72 11.10
CA LYS A 2 -1.46 -16.31 11.71
C LYS A 2 -1.80 -14.89 11.24
N LEU A 3 -2.86 -14.76 10.42
CA LEU A 3 -3.38 -13.46 9.98
C LEU A 3 -3.82 -12.57 11.17
N SER A 4 -4.18 -13.16 12.31
CA SER A 4 -4.51 -12.43 13.54
C SER A 4 -3.34 -11.58 14.07
N LYS A 5 -2.10 -11.88 13.67
CA LYS A 5 -0.93 -11.05 14.03
C LYS A 5 -0.79 -9.80 13.17
N LEU A 6 -1.56 -9.63 12.09
CA LEU A 6 -1.52 -8.42 11.28
C LEU A 6 -2.13 -7.22 12.02
N TYR A 7 -3.10 -7.47 12.92
CA TYR A 7 -3.74 -6.42 13.70
C TYR A 7 -2.93 -6.09 14.95
N GLN A 8 -1.94 -5.21 14.78
CA GLN A 8 -1.07 -4.73 15.87
C GLN A 8 -1.10 -3.20 15.95
N PRO A 9 -2.16 -2.58 16.53
CA PRO A 9 -2.29 -1.12 16.59
C PRO A 9 -1.16 -0.43 17.38
N ARG A 10 -0.46 -1.17 18.25
CA ARG A 10 0.72 -0.72 19.00
C ARG A 10 2.03 -0.76 18.20
N ASN A 11 2.06 -1.42 17.05
CA ASN A 11 3.27 -1.54 16.23
C ASN A 11 3.31 -0.44 15.15
N PRO A 12 4.37 0.38 15.07
CA PRO A 12 4.48 1.42 14.04
C PRO A 12 4.42 0.86 12.61
N GLN A 13 4.88 -0.38 12.38
CA GLN A 13 4.82 -1.03 11.06
C GLN A 13 3.39 -1.28 10.58
N PHE A 14 2.43 -1.50 11.49
CA PHE A 14 1.02 -1.61 11.16
C PHE A 14 0.48 -0.28 10.58
N TRP A 15 0.85 0.85 11.19
CA TRP A 15 0.46 2.17 10.68
C TRP A 15 1.08 2.48 9.33
N ILE A 16 2.33 2.08 9.09
CA ILE A 16 2.95 2.20 7.77
C ILE A 16 2.15 1.37 6.75
N PHE A 17 1.79 0.13 7.07
CA PHE A 17 0.95 -0.70 6.19
C PHE A 17 -0.40 -0.05 5.88
N VAL A 18 -1.06 0.53 6.88
CA VAL A 18 -2.34 1.25 6.72
C VAL A 18 -2.17 2.48 5.83
N ILE A 19 -1.13 3.29 6.06
CA ILE A 19 -0.84 4.49 5.25
C ILE A 19 -0.55 4.11 3.80
N LEU A 20 0.26 3.07 3.55
CA LEU A 20 0.54 2.58 2.20
C LEU A 20 -0.74 2.14 1.48
N ASN A 21 -1.64 1.44 2.18
CA ASN A 21 -2.93 1.05 1.59
C ASN A 21 -3.82 2.25 1.29
N LEU A 22 -3.95 3.20 2.22
CA LEU A 22 -4.68 4.45 2.02
C LEU A 22 -4.16 5.23 0.80
N LEU A 23 -2.83 5.29 0.66
CA LEU A 23 -2.18 5.96 -0.45
C LEU A 23 -2.48 5.24 -1.78
N SER A 24 -2.54 3.91 -1.77
CA SER A 24 -2.99 3.12 -2.93
C SER A 24 -4.45 3.40 -3.31
N THR A 25 -5.33 3.57 -2.32
CA THR A 25 -6.74 3.97 -2.54
C THR A 25 -6.83 5.37 -3.12
N ALA A 26 -6.05 6.33 -2.59
CA ALA A 26 -6.01 7.69 -3.10
C ALA A 26 -5.53 7.75 -4.56
N ILE A 27 -4.46 7.02 -4.90
CA ILE A 27 -3.97 6.91 -6.29
C ILE A 27 -5.06 6.31 -7.18
N SER A 28 -5.70 5.24 -6.74
CA SER A 28 -6.78 4.59 -7.51
C SER A 28 -7.98 5.52 -7.73
N TYR A 29 -8.31 6.33 -6.73
CA TYR A 29 -9.36 7.35 -6.83
C TYR A 29 -8.97 8.45 -7.84
N ILE A 30 -7.74 8.93 -7.79
CA ILE A 30 -7.22 9.93 -8.73
C ILE A 30 -7.22 9.39 -10.16
N LEU A 31 -6.75 8.15 -10.36
CA LEU A 31 -6.72 7.49 -11.67
C LEU A 31 -8.12 7.30 -12.27
N ARG A 32 -9.14 7.10 -11.41
CA ARG A 32 -10.53 6.91 -11.84
C ARG A 32 -11.27 8.23 -12.05
N SER A 33 -10.95 9.26 -11.25
CA SER A 33 -11.68 10.53 -11.23
C SER A 33 -11.12 11.55 -12.22
N HIS A 34 -9.87 11.37 -12.66
CA HIS A 34 -9.20 12.28 -13.58
C HIS A 34 -8.72 11.53 -14.82
N GLU A 35 -9.03 12.07 -15.99
CA GLU A 35 -8.36 11.68 -17.23
C GLU A 35 -6.94 12.23 -17.21
N LEU A 36 -6.00 11.38 -16.79
CA LEU A 36 -4.59 11.72 -16.67
C LEU A 36 -3.86 11.41 -17.98
N ALA A 37 -2.83 12.21 -18.28
CA ALA A 37 -1.95 11.93 -19.40
C ALA A 37 -1.29 10.54 -19.24
N PRO A 38 -1.08 9.78 -20.33
CA PRO A 38 -0.55 8.41 -20.27
C PRO A 38 0.76 8.27 -19.47
N ALA A 39 1.64 9.27 -19.56
CA ALA A 39 2.90 9.29 -18.82
C ALA A 39 2.70 9.38 -17.29
N ILE A 40 1.71 10.16 -16.84
CA ILE A 40 1.38 10.31 -15.41
C ILE A 40 0.75 9.02 -14.91
N THR A 41 -0.16 8.43 -15.69
CA THR A 41 -0.76 7.14 -15.38
C THR A 41 0.30 6.05 -15.24
N LEU A 42 1.28 6.00 -16.15
CA LEU A 42 2.38 5.03 -16.09
C LEU A 42 3.22 5.21 -14.81
N ALA A 43 3.57 6.44 -14.46
CA ALA A 43 4.30 6.74 -13.22
C ALA A 43 3.51 6.31 -11.96
N LEU A 44 2.20 6.57 -11.93
CA LEU A 44 1.33 6.16 -10.82
C LEU A 44 1.19 4.64 -10.72
N VAL A 45 1.14 3.93 -11.84
CA VAL A 45 1.13 2.46 -11.87
C VAL A 45 2.43 1.90 -11.29
N PHE A 46 3.59 2.42 -11.71
CA PHE A 46 4.88 2.02 -11.12
C PHE A 46 4.94 2.29 -9.62
N PHE A 47 4.44 3.46 -9.19
CA PHE A 47 4.38 3.81 -7.79
C PHE A 47 3.46 2.86 -7.00
N ALA A 48 2.29 2.54 -7.54
CA ALA A 48 1.36 1.59 -6.93
C ALA A 48 1.97 0.17 -6.80
N LEU A 49 2.73 -0.28 -7.79
CA LEU A 49 3.46 -1.54 -7.73
C LEU A 49 4.53 -1.54 -6.63
N ALA A 50 5.33 -0.47 -6.53
CA ALA A 50 6.31 -0.33 -5.46
C ALA A 50 5.63 -0.32 -4.08
N ASN A 51 4.54 0.43 -3.94
CA ASN A 51 3.72 0.51 -2.74
C ASN A 51 3.17 -0.87 -2.33
N MET A 52 2.69 -1.66 -3.29
CA MET A 52 2.22 -3.03 -3.08
C MET A 52 3.34 -3.94 -2.55
N ILE A 53 4.52 -3.90 -3.19
CA ILE A 53 5.66 -4.73 -2.79
C ILE A 53 6.12 -4.39 -1.36
N ILE A 54 6.19 -3.10 -1.02
CA ILE A 54 6.55 -2.64 0.33
C ILE A 54 5.48 -3.10 1.34
N GLY A 55 4.19 -2.93 1.02
CA GLY A 55 3.08 -3.38 1.85
C GLY A 55 3.13 -4.88 2.13
N ILE A 56 3.39 -5.71 1.11
CA ILE A 56 3.56 -7.16 1.26
C ILE A 56 4.77 -7.49 2.13
N ARG A 57 5.92 -6.83 1.93
CA ARG A 57 7.10 -7.04 2.77
C ARG A 57 6.84 -6.72 4.24
N ILE A 58 6.15 -5.62 4.52
CA ILE A 58 5.77 -5.23 5.88
C ILE A 58 4.78 -6.23 6.48
N ALA A 59 3.76 -6.64 5.72
CA ALA A 59 2.81 -7.65 6.16
C ALA A 59 3.49 -8.98 6.50
N LEU A 60 4.41 -9.45 5.65
CA LEU A 60 5.19 -10.66 5.89
C LEU A 60 6.11 -10.53 7.11
N HIS A 61 6.70 -9.36 7.34
CA HIS A 61 7.50 -9.09 8.52
C HIS A 61 6.65 -9.11 9.80
N LEU A 62 5.48 -8.46 9.78
CA LEU A 62 4.52 -8.47 10.90
C LEU A 62 4.01 -9.88 11.23
N MET A 63 3.80 -10.72 10.21
CA MET A 63 3.34 -12.10 10.37
C MET A 63 4.43 -13.04 10.90
N ARG A 64 5.71 -12.69 10.69
CA ARG A 64 6.88 -13.43 11.19
C ARG A 64 7.28 -13.01 12.61
N SER A 65 7.00 -11.77 13.00
CA SER A 65 7.14 -11.28 14.38
C SER A 65 6.07 -11.86 15.29
#